data_AF-A0A395YP56-F1
#
_entry.id   AF-A0A395YP56-F1
#
_cell.length_a   1.000
_cell.length_b   1.000
_cell.length_c   1.000
_cell.angle_alpha   90.00
_cell.angle_beta   90.00
_cell.angle_gamma   90.00
#
_symmetry.space_group_name_H-M   'P 1'
#
loop_
_entity.id
_entity.type
_entity.pdbx_description
1 polymer ?
#
loop_
_entity_poly.entity_id
_entity_poly.type
_entity_poly.pdbx_seq_one_letter_code
_entity_poly.pdbx_strand_id
1 'polypeptide(L)'
;MYKIAVLGDYDSIYGFAALGLDTFPVSEPEEGEKKLVSLAAGSYAVIYITEALAGKIGHAIARYKDSLMPSIILIPGISGNTGKGIEGVKKSVEQAVGSDILFSNN
;
A
#
# COMPACT_ATOMS: atom_id res chain seq x y z
N MET A 1 -6.18 20.72 -3.58
CA MET A 1 -5.13 19.94 -4.26
C MET A 1 -4.95 18.65 -3.48
N TYR A 2 -4.97 17.49 -4.14
CA TYR A 2 -4.81 16.22 -3.44
C TYR A 2 -3.35 15.99 -3.04
N LYS A 3 -3.15 15.38 -1.87
CA LYS A 3 -1.83 15.05 -1.33
C LYS A 3 -1.49 13.59 -1.55
N ILE A 4 -0.23 13.24 -1.31
CA ILE A 4 0.28 11.87 -1.34
C ILE A 4 0.89 11.56 0.01
N ALA A 5 0.52 10.42 0.58
CA ALA A 5 1.07 9.92 1.84
C ALA A 5 1.95 8.69 1.60
N VAL A 6 2.94 8.49 2.47
CA VAL A 6 3.75 7.27 2.54
C VAL A 6 3.72 6.73 3.97
N LEU A 7 3.29 5.49 4.15
CA LEU A 7 3.10 4.82 5.43
C LEU A 7 4.00 3.58 5.53
N GLY A 8 4.81 3.47 6.57
CA GLY A 8 5.72 2.33 6.73
C GLY A 8 6.73 2.51 7.84
N ASP A 9 7.73 1.63 7.90
CA ASP A 9 8.86 1.80 8.80
C ASP A 9 9.70 3.02 8.40
N TYR A 10 10.27 3.71 9.39
CA TYR A 10 10.97 4.97 9.19
C TYR A 10 12.08 4.87 8.15
N ASP A 11 12.91 3.82 8.23
CA ASP A 11 14.08 3.62 7.37
C ASP A 11 13.70 3.41 5.90
N SER A 12 12.50 2.87 5.63
CA SER A 12 11.99 2.71 4.26
C SER A 12 11.41 3.99 3.66
N ILE A 13 10.86 4.88 4.50
CA ILE A 13 10.01 5.95 3.99
C ILE A 13 10.61 7.36 4.10
N TYR A 14 11.63 7.58 4.94
CA TYR A 14 12.13 8.92 5.23
C TYR A 14 12.58 9.68 3.97
N GLY A 15 13.12 8.98 2.97
CA GLY A 15 13.57 9.56 1.70
C GLY A 15 12.45 10.24 0.90
N PHE A 16 11.20 9.82 1.06
CA PHE A 16 10.07 10.42 0.33
C PHE A 16 9.74 11.84 0.83
N ALA A 17 10.11 12.19 2.06
CA ALA A 17 9.92 13.55 2.58
C ALA A 17 10.74 14.58 1.76
N ALA A 18 11.91 14.18 1.25
CA ALA A 18 12.73 15.04 0.39
C ALA A 18 12.05 15.34 -0.97
N LEU A 19 11.07 14.52 -1.37
CA LEU A 19 10.26 14.72 -2.57
C LEU A 19 8.95 15.48 -2.28
N GLY A 20 8.74 15.93 -1.03
CA GLY A 20 7.53 16.67 -0.63
C GLY A 20 6.29 15.80 -0.39
N LEU A 21 6.47 14.48 -0.20
CA LEU A 21 5.39 13.58 0.22
C LEU A 21 5.26 13.60 1.73
N ASP A 22 4.02 13.45 2.23
CA ASP A 22 3.76 13.38 3.66
C ASP A 22 4.11 11.95 4.15
N THR A 23 5.13 11.83 5.00
CA THR A 23 5.60 10.53 5.52
C THR A 23 5.06 10.26 6.93
N PHE A 24 4.65 9.02 7.16
CA PHE A 24 4.04 8.57 8.41
C PHE A 24 4.77 7.30 8.88
N PRO A 25 5.82 7.43 9.70
CA PRO A 25 6.50 6.26 10.25
C PRO A 25 5.58 5.56 11.25
N VAL A 26 5.46 4.24 11.13
CA VAL A 26 4.71 3.40 12.07
C VAL A 26 5.49 2.13 12.34
N SER A 27 5.50 1.71 13.61
CA SER A 27 6.21 0.49 14.04
C SER A 27 5.24 -0.67 14.28
N GLU A 28 4.02 -0.37 14.73
CA GLU A 28 3.03 -1.36 15.10
C GLU A 28 1.85 -1.44 14.11
N PRO A 29 1.31 -2.63 13.82
CA PRO A 29 0.21 -2.80 12.87
C PRO A 29 -1.05 -2.02 13.25
N GLU A 30 -1.40 -2.00 14.54
CA GLU A 30 -2.58 -1.31 15.06
C GLU A 30 -2.49 0.22 14.86
N GLU A 31 -1.28 0.77 15.00
CA GLU A 31 -1.01 2.17 14.71
C GLU A 31 -1.12 2.43 13.20
N GLY A 32 -0.54 1.54 12.38
CA GLY A 32 -0.64 1.60 10.92
C GLY A 32 -2.08 1.58 10.42
N GLU A 33 -2.93 0.73 10.98
CA GLU A 33 -4.35 0.68 10.64
C GLU A 33 -5.07 1.99 11.00
N LYS A 34 -4.89 2.49 12.24
CA LYS A 34 -5.48 3.77 12.66
C LYS A 34 -5.02 4.92 11.76
N LYS A 35 -3.74 4.93 11.39
CA LYS A 35 -3.17 5.94 10.51
C LYS A 35 -3.78 5.85 9.12
N LEU A 36 -3.86 4.66 8.53
CA LEU A 36 -4.48 4.43 7.23
C LEU A 36 -5.92 4.97 7.19
N VAL A 37 -6.73 4.66 8.21
CA VAL A 37 -8.12 5.14 8.30
C VAL A 37 -8.17 6.67 8.37
N SER A 38 -7.29 7.28 9.18
CA SER A 38 -7.19 8.74 9.28
C SER A 38 -6.76 9.40 7.97
N LEU A 39 -5.83 8.78 7.23
CA LEU A 39 -5.35 9.30 5.95
C LEU A 39 -6.42 9.16 4.87
N ALA A 40 -7.15 8.05 4.84
CA ALA A 40 -8.23 7.81 3.89
C ALA A 40 -9.43 8.74 4.10
N ALA A 41 -9.67 9.20 5.33
CA ALA A 41 -10.65 10.25 5.62
C ALA A 41 -10.16 11.67 5.24
N GLY A 42 -8.87 11.84 4.99
CA GLY A 42 -8.24 13.09 4.61
C GLY A 42 -8.26 13.37 3.10
N SER A 43 -7.51 14.38 2.67
CA SER A 43 -7.41 14.79 1.26
C SER A 43 -6.22 14.13 0.52
N TYR A 44 -6.07 12.81 0.66
CA TYR A 44 -5.01 12.04 -0.01
C TYR A 44 -5.56 11.32 -1.25
N ALA A 45 -4.86 11.47 -2.38
CA ALA A 45 -5.17 10.72 -3.59
C ALA A 45 -4.52 9.35 -3.60
N VAL A 46 -3.28 9.30 -3.12
CA VAL A 46 -2.45 8.11 -3.12
C VAL A 46 -1.88 7.93 -1.73
N ILE A 47 -1.96 6.71 -1.23
CA ILE A 47 -1.30 6.27 -0.02
C ILE A 47 -0.36 5.13 -0.42
N TYR A 48 0.93 5.42 -0.44
CA TYR A 48 1.94 4.37 -0.53
C TYR A 48 2.08 3.69 0.82
N ILE A 49 2.13 2.36 0.82
CA ILE A 49 2.29 1.57 2.04
C ILE A 49 3.37 0.51 1.84
N THR A 50 4.28 0.35 2.80
CA THR A 50 5.27 -0.72 2.70
C THR A 50 4.59 -2.09 2.74
N GLU A 51 5.05 -3.03 1.91
CA GLU A 51 4.47 -4.36 1.80
C GLU A 51 4.44 -5.10 3.14
N ALA A 52 5.49 -4.91 3.96
CA ALA A 52 5.58 -5.50 5.29
C ALA A 52 4.44 -5.04 6.22
N LEU A 53 4.08 -3.75 6.18
CA LEU A 53 2.94 -3.24 6.95
C LEU A 53 1.63 -3.70 6.32
N ALA A 54 1.50 -3.60 4.99
CA ALA A 54 0.29 -3.99 4.27
C ALA A 54 -0.10 -5.45 4.52
N GLY A 55 0.88 -6.35 4.62
CA GLY A 55 0.66 -7.75 4.96
C GLY A 55 0.05 -7.97 6.35
N LYS A 56 0.24 -7.03 7.28
CA LYS A 56 -0.31 -7.09 8.65
C LYS A 56 -1.67 -6.42 8.79
N ILE A 57 -2.02 -5.48 7.91
CA ILE A 57 -3.28 -4.70 7.96
C ILE A 57 -4.16 -4.87 6.72
N GLY A 58 -4.04 -6.01 6.03
CA GLY A 58 -4.73 -6.26 4.76
C GLY A 58 -6.26 -6.11 4.84
N HIS A 59 -6.88 -6.42 6.00
CA HIS A 59 -8.31 -6.23 6.22
C HIS A 59 -8.73 -4.76 6.19
N ALA A 60 -7.86 -3.86 6.67
CA ALA A 60 -8.12 -2.42 6.64
C ALA A 60 -8.00 -1.87 5.22
N ILE A 61 -6.99 -2.33 4.46
CA ILE A 61 -6.76 -1.95 3.07
C ILE A 61 -7.93 -2.38 2.18
N ALA A 62 -8.44 -3.60 2.38
CA ALA A 62 -9.53 -4.16 1.59
C ALA A 62 -10.81 -3.28 1.57
N ARG A 63 -11.03 -2.48 2.63
CA ARG A 63 -12.18 -1.55 2.72
C ARG A 63 -12.18 -0.47 1.63
N TYR A 64 -11.02 -0.18 1.07
CA TYR A 64 -10.84 0.88 0.08
C TYR A 64 -10.65 0.35 -1.35
N LYS A 65 -10.66 -0.97 -1.56
CA LYS A 65 -10.36 -1.59 -2.87
C LYS A 65 -11.27 -1.10 -3.99
N ASP A 66 -12.55 -0.91 -3.69
CA ASP A 66 -13.57 -0.46 -4.66
C ASP A 66 -13.83 1.06 -4.56
N SER A 67 -13.09 1.77 -3.69
CA SER A 67 -13.21 3.21 -3.54
C SER A 67 -12.39 3.93 -4.61
N LEU A 68 -12.93 5.02 -5.17
CA LEU A 68 -12.17 5.85 -6.11
C LEU A 68 -10.95 6.49 -5.45
N MET A 69 -11.08 6.85 -4.17
CA MET A 69 -10.03 7.52 -3.38
C MET A 69 -10.08 7.05 -1.92
N PRO A 70 -8.92 6.91 -1.25
CA PRO A 70 -7.56 7.00 -1.83
C PRO A 70 -7.17 5.71 -2.57
N SER A 71 -6.26 5.82 -3.54
CA SER A 71 -5.57 4.66 -4.12
C SER A 71 -4.47 4.19 -3.18
N ILE A 72 -4.52 2.93 -2.75
CA ILE A 72 -3.52 2.33 -1.86
C ILE A 72 -2.54 1.50 -2.68
N ILE A 73 -1.27 1.91 -2.69
CA ILE A 73 -0.22 1.28 -3.51
C ILE A 73 0.85 0.68 -2.62
N LEU A 74 1.13 -0.61 -2.82
CA LEU A 74 2.13 -1.33 -2.08
C LEU A 74 3.53 -1.03 -2.64
N ILE A 75 4.49 -0.72 -1.76
CA ILE A 75 5.90 -0.49 -2.11
C ILE A 75 6.81 -1.40 -1.29
N PRO A 76 7.99 -1.78 -1.80
CA PRO A 76 8.97 -2.50 -0.99
C PRO A 76 9.47 -1.63 0.18
N GLY A 77 9.91 -2.27 1.25
CA GLY A 77 10.67 -1.62 2.32
C GLY A 77 12.16 -1.97 2.24
N ILE A 78 12.95 -1.48 3.20
CA ILE A 78 14.39 -1.77 3.32
C ILE A 78 14.67 -3.26 3.53
N SER A 79 13.72 -3.99 4.13
CA SER A 79 13.82 -5.45 4.31
C SER A 79 13.51 -6.24 3.03
N GLY A 80 13.16 -5.56 1.94
CA GLY A 80 12.87 -6.15 0.63
C GLY A 80 11.39 -6.11 0.24
N ASN A 81 11.08 -6.81 -0.86
CA ASN A 81 9.69 -7.09 -1.25
C ASN A 81 9.22 -8.41 -0.63
N THR A 82 7.95 -8.48 -0.30
CA THR A 82 7.24 -9.70 0.16
C THR A 82 6.52 -10.41 -0.99
N GLY A 83 6.45 -9.77 -2.16
CA GLY A 83 5.72 -10.25 -3.33
C GLY A 83 4.22 -9.97 -3.28
N LYS A 84 3.71 -9.31 -2.23
CA LYS A 84 2.27 -9.07 -2.04
C LYS A 84 1.67 -8.16 -3.10
N GLY A 85 2.43 -7.19 -3.62
CA GLY A 85 1.98 -6.38 -4.75
C GLY A 85 1.74 -7.22 -6.01
N ILE A 86 2.72 -8.06 -6.37
CA ILE A 86 2.63 -8.94 -7.55
C ILE A 86 1.52 -9.99 -7.37
N GLU A 87 1.38 -10.55 -6.17
CA GLU A 87 0.28 -11.48 -5.84
C GLU A 87 -1.09 -10.81 -6.06
N GLY A 88 -1.24 -9.54 -5.70
CA GLY A 88 -2.45 -8.75 -5.95
C GLY A 88 -2.74 -8.56 -7.44
N VAL A 89 -1.71 -8.29 -8.25
CA VAL A 89 -1.84 -8.21 -9.72
C VAL A 89 -2.28 -9.55 -10.29
N LYS A 90 -1.61 -10.65 -9.92
CA LYS A 90 -1.96 -12.01 -10.36
C LYS A 90 -3.42 -12.35 -10.03
N LYS A 91 -3.86 -12.12 -8.80
CA LYS A 91 -5.26 -12.36 -8.39
C LYS A 91 -6.25 -11.54 -9.20
N SER A 92 -5.91 -10.29 -9.51
CA SER A 92 -6.77 -9.41 -10.31
C SER A 92 -6.90 -9.92 -11.75
N VAL A 93 -5.81 -10.44 -12.31
CA VAL A 93 -5.77 -11.05 -13.65
C VAL A 93 -6.60 -12.34 -13.68
N GLU A 94 -6.39 -13.23 -12.72
CA GLU A 94 -7.17 -14.47 -12.60
C GLU A 94 -8.67 -14.18 -12.42
N GLN A 95 -9.03 -13.16 -11.62
CA GLN A 95 -10.42 -12.76 -11.42
C GLN A 95 -11.05 -12.19 -12.70
N ALA A 96 -10.30 -11.40 -13.47
CA ALA A 96 -10.83 -10.73 -14.66
C ALA A 96 -10.87 -11.63 -15.90
N VAL A 97 -9.89 -12.53 -16.05
CA VAL A 97 -9.66 -13.32 -17.27
C VAL A 97 -9.97 -14.80 -17.04
N GLY A 98 -9.98 -15.29 -15.80
CA GLY A 98 -10.20 -16.69 -15.44
C GLY A 98 -8.95 -17.56 -15.46
N SER A 99 -7.79 -16.99 -15.81
CA SER A 99 -6.50 -17.68 -15.82
C SER A 99 -5.35 -16.71 -15.56
N ASP A 100 -4.21 -17.25 -15.12
CA ASP A 100 -2.98 -16.48 -15.01
C ASP A 100 -2.34 -16.31 -16.40
N ILE A 101 -2.63 -15.20 -17.06
CA ILE A 101 -2.05 -14.90 -18.39
C ILE A 101 -0.68 -14.21 -18.32
N LEU A 102 -0.25 -13.74 -17.15
CA LEU A 102 0.97 -12.94 -17.00
C LEU A 102 2.14 -13.74 -16.44
N PHE A 103 1.88 -14.73 -15.60
CA PHE A 103 2.93 -15.43 -14.85
C PHE A 103 2.94 -16.96 -15.05
N SER A 104 2.14 -17.50 -15.98
CA SER A 104 2.00 -18.94 -16.22
C SER A 104 3.11 -19.60 -17.07
N ASN A 105 4.21 -18.91 -17.40
CA ASN A 105 5.28 -19.40 -18.27
C ASN A 105 6.69 -19.41 -17.63
N ASN A 106 6.79 -19.63 -16.31
CA ASN A 106 8.06 -19.94 -15.64
C ASN A 106 7.98 -21.28 -14.90
#